data_AF-A0A7U6JFU1-F1
#
_entry.id   AF-A0A7U6JFU1-F1
#
_cell.length_a   1.000
_cell.length_b   1.000
_cell.length_c   1.000
_cell.angle_alpha   90.00
_cell.angle_beta   90.00
_cell.angle_gamma   90.00
#
_symmetry.space_group_name_H-M   'P 1'
#
loop_
_entity.id
_entity.type
_entity.pdbx_description
1 polymer ?
#
loop_
_entity_poly.entity_id
_entity_poly.type
_entity_poly.pdbx_seq_one_letter_code
_entity_poly.pdbx_strand_id
1 'polypeptide(L)' 'MEDLNEVKKREVVRRIKMKKEWIWFVQAIFEDTHMAAITLGDSESLTFFYDKKNEDFINEYLSKIFAFLEKEDL' A
#
# COMPACT_ATOMS: atom_id res chain seq x y z
N MET A 1 -23.68 14.61 9.44
CA MET A 1 -23.01 13.31 9.21
C MET A 1 -22.93 13.16 7.71
N GLU A 2 -21.75 13.33 7.12
CA GLU A 2 -21.56 12.93 5.72
C GLU A 2 -21.88 11.44 5.59
N ASP A 3 -22.60 11.09 4.52
CA ASP A 3 -23.10 9.76 4.28
C ASP A 3 -21.93 8.76 4.27
N LEU A 4 -21.84 7.91 5.29
CA LEU A 4 -20.80 6.87 5.44
C LEU A 4 -20.68 5.98 4.18
N ASN A 5 -21.75 5.88 3.39
CA ASN A 5 -21.79 5.14 2.14
C ASN A 5 -21.06 5.84 0.97
N GLU A 6 -20.98 7.17 0.96
CA GLU A 6 -20.20 7.89 -0.05
C GLU A 6 -18.69 7.82 0.26
N VAL A 7 -18.32 7.85 1.54
CA VAL A 7 -16.93 7.70 2.00
C VAL A 7 -16.37 6.34 1.55
N LYS A 8 -17.12 5.25 1.75
CA LYS A 8 -16.70 3.89 1.35
C LYS A 8 -16.49 3.70 -0.16
N LYS A 9 -17.10 4.53 -1.02
CA LYS A 9 -16.86 4.48 -2.47
C LYS A 9 -15.56 5.17 -2.89
N ARG A 10 -15.04 6.05 -2.03
CA ARG A 10 -13.79 6.77 -2.26
C ARG A 10 -12.60 5.99 -1.76
N GLU A 11 -12.76 5.08 -0.80
CA GLU A 11 -11.66 4.29 -0.26
C GLU A 11 -11.44 2.99 -1.04
N VAL A 12 -10.19 2.70 -1.39
CA VAL A 12 -9.77 1.43 -1.98
C VAL A 12 -8.97 0.65 -0.95
N VAL A 13 -9.35 -0.61 -0.75
CA VAL A 13 -8.55 -1.59 -0.02
C VAL A 13 -7.74 -2.38 -1.02
N ARG A 14 -6.41 -2.34 -0.93
CA ARG A 14 -5.54 -3.12 -1.79
C ARG A 14 -4.63 -4.02 -0.97
N ARG A 15 -4.49 -5.25 -1.46
CA ARG A 15 -3.57 -6.26 -0.92
C ARG A 15 -2.52 -6.58 -1.96
N ILE A 16 -1.26 -6.54 -1.55
CA ILE A 16 -0.12 -6.92 -2.38
C ILE A 16 0.66 -8.03 -1.68
N LYS A 17 1.15 -9.00 -2.46
CA LYS A 17 2.07 -10.03 -1.98
C LYS A 17 3.50 -9.58 -2.23
N MET A 18 4.38 -9.79 -1.26
CA MET A 18 5.80 -9.46 -1.36
C MET A 18 6.61 -10.31 -0.37
N LYS A 19 7.94 -10.33 -0.53
CA LYS A 19 8.83 -10.99 0.42
C LYS A 19 8.72 -10.37 1.82
N LYS A 20 8.84 -11.20 2.86
CA LYS A 20 8.69 -10.79 4.26
C LYS A 20 9.64 -9.66 4.65
N GLU A 21 10.87 -9.73 4.16
CA GLU A 21 11.93 -8.76 4.35
C GLU A 21 11.66 -7.40 3.69
N TRP A 22 10.70 -7.30 2.77
CA TRP A 22 10.33 -6.03 2.15
C TRP A 22 9.18 -5.34 2.87
N ILE A 23 8.34 -6.11 3.59
CA ILE A 23 7.11 -5.61 4.21
C ILE A 23 7.39 -4.43 5.15
N TRP A 24 8.37 -4.55 6.04
CA TRP A 24 8.69 -3.48 6.99
C TRP A 24 9.14 -2.19 6.29
N PHE A 25 9.90 -2.33 5.20
CA PHE A 25 10.39 -1.21 4.42
C PHE A 25 9.25 -0.49 3.71
N VAL A 26 8.36 -1.24 3.05
CA VAL A 26 7.19 -0.66 2.38
C VAL A 26 6.23 -0.04 3.40
N GLN A 27 6.07 -0.64 4.58
CA GLN A 27 5.27 -0.06 5.67
C GLN A 27 5.81 1.28 6.14
N ALA A 28 7.12 1.38 6.40
CA ALA A 28 7.75 2.64 6.83
C ALA A 28 7.54 3.76 5.80
N ILE A 29 7.70 3.43 4.52
CA ILE A 29 7.45 4.36 3.42
C ILE A 29 5.97 4.81 3.38
N PHE A 30 5.05 3.89 3.65
CA PHE A 30 3.62 4.19 3.62
C PHE A 30 3.21 5.07 4.82
N GLU A 31 3.83 4.85 5.99
CA GLU A 31 3.67 5.72 7.15
C GLU A 31 4.14 7.16 6.86
N ASP A 32 5.30 7.33 6.20
CA ASP A 32 5.81 8.64 5.79
C ASP A 32 4.90 9.37 4.80
N THR A 33 4.10 8.62 4.02
CA THR A 33 3.14 9.16 3.06
C THR A 33 1.72 9.30 3.64
N HIS A 34 1.57 9.12 4.96
CA HIS A 34 0.28 9.13 5.67
C HIS A 34 -0.72 8.07 5.17
N MET A 35 -0.24 7.00 4.55
CA MET A 35 -1.07 5.86 4.16
C MET A 35 -1.13 4.84 5.29
N ALA A 36 -2.34 4.43 5.67
CA ALA A 36 -2.52 3.36 6.63
C ALA A 36 -2.24 2.00 5.95
N ALA A 37 -1.22 1.29 6.44
CA ALA A 37 -0.82 -0.03 5.96
C ALA A 37 -0.75 -1.04 7.12
N ILE A 38 -1.33 -2.22 6.93
CA ILE A 38 -1.41 -3.29 7.91
C ILE A 38 -1.04 -4.64 7.28
N THR A 39 -0.30 -5.45 8.03
CA THR A 39 -0.05 -6.86 7.72
C THR A 39 -1.15 -7.71 8.34
N LEU A 40 -1.89 -8.45 7.52
CA LEU A 40 -3.05 -9.23 7.99
C LEU A 40 -2.68 -10.70 8.18
N GLY A 41 -1.88 -10.98 9.22
CA GLY A 41 -1.60 -12.34 9.72
C GLY A 41 -0.76 -13.23 8.80
N ASP A 42 -0.63 -12.90 7.52
CA ASP A 42 0.30 -13.50 6.58
C ASP A 42 1.56 -12.63 6.48
N SER A 43 2.72 -13.21 6.78
CA SER A 43 4.01 -12.50 6.76
C SER A 43 4.52 -12.22 5.34
N GLU A 44 3.65 -12.28 4.35
CA GLU A 44 3.93 -12.13 2.92
C GLU A 44 2.91 -11.23 2.22
N SER A 45 1.98 -10.60 2.97
CA SER A 45 1.06 -9.64 2.39
C SER A 45 0.99 -8.33 3.17
N LEU A 46 0.89 -7.25 2.41
CA LEU A 46 0.64 -5.92 2.92
C LEU A 46 -0.72 -5.46 2.40
N THR A 47 -1.60 -5.06 3.31
CA THR A 47 -2.90 -4.47 3.01
C THR A 47 -2.88 -3.01 3.35
N PHE A 48 -3.34 -2.13 2.47
CA PHE A 48 -3.35 -0.70 2.71
C PHE A 48 -4.57 -0.03 2.09
N PHE A 49 -4.86 1.16 2.60
CA PHE A 49 -6.05 1.93 2.26
C PHE A 49 -5.64 3.26 1.63
N TYR A 50 -6.33 3.64 0.56
CA TYR A 50 -6.10 4.93 -0.09
C TYR A 50 -7.37 5.47 -0.74
N ASP A 51 -7.45 6.79 -0.91
CA ASP A 51 -8.48 7.43 -1.72
C ASP A 51 -8.32 7.06 -3.20
N LYS A 52 -9.39 6.62 -3.86
CA LYS A 52 -9.47 6.24 -5.27
C LYS A 52 -8.91 7.32 -6.20
N LYS A 53 -9.07 8.60 -5.85
CA LYS A 53 -8.51 9.73 -6.61
C LYS A 53 -6.98 9.68 -6.74
N ASN A 54 -6.31 8.99 -5.82
CA ASN A 54 -4.86 8.82 -5.77
C ASN A 54 -4.40 7.53 -6.43
N GLU A 55 -5.29 6.71 -7.00
CA GLU A 55 -4.95 5.36 -7.49
C GLU A 55 -3.80 5.35 -8.50
N ASP A 56 -3.78 6.29 -9.44
CA ASP A 56 -2.71 6.40 -10.44
C ASP A 56 -1.36 6.70 -9.79
N PHE A 57 -1.35 7.61 -8.81
CA PHE A 57 -0.16 7.92 -8.02
C PHE A 57 0.33 6.70 -7.23
N ILE A 58 -0.59 5.98 -6.58
CA ILE A 58 -0.26 4.75 -5.83
C ILE A 58 0.33 3.67 -6.75
N ASN A 59 -0.23 3.51 -7.95
CA ASN A 59 0.28 2.55 -8.94
C ASN A 59 1.70 2.90 -9.38
N GLU A 60 1.94 4.17 -9.72
CA GLU A 60 3.27 4.65 -10.10
C GLU A 60 4.27 4.46 -8.95
N TYR A 61 3.84 4.78 -7.73
CA TYR A 61 4.67 4.69 -6.54
C TYR A 61 5.10 3.25 -6.22
N LEU A 62 4.13 2.31 -6.21
CA LEU A 62 4.40 0.89 -6.03
C LEU A 62 5.36 0.35 -7.11
N SER A 63 5.19 0.77 -8.36
CA SER A 63 6.09 0.37 -9.46
C SER A 63 7.54 0.77 -9.17
N LYS A 64 7.77 2.01 -8.68
CA LYS A 64 9.10 2.48 -8.30
C LYS A 64 9.69 1.71 -7.12
N ILE A 65 8.87 1.43 -6.10
CA ILE A 65 9.29 0.64 -4.93
C ILE A 65 9.71 -0.77 -5.37
N PHE A 66 8.89 -1.46 -6.17
CA PHE A 66 9.22 -2.80 -6.62
C PHE A 66 10.46 -2.82 -7.52
N ALA A 67 10.61 -1.87 -8.44
CA ALA A 67 11.81 -1.76 -9.26
C ALA A 67 13.08 -1.52 -8.42
N PHE A 68 12.98 -0.76 -7.33
CA PHE A 68 14.09 -0.57 -6.39
C PHE A 68 14.41 -1.87 -5.64
N LEU A 69 13.40 -2.54 -5.08
CA LEU A 69 13.56 -3.77 -4.31
C LEU A 69 14.11 -4.92 -5.16
N GLU A 70 13.64 -5.09 -6.40
CA GLU A 70 14.11 -6.12 -7.32
C GLU A 70 15.55 -5.88 -7.77
N LYS A 71 16.00 -4.62 -7.85
CA LYS A 71 17.38 -4.29 -8.20
C LYS A 71 18.37 -4.64 -7.09
N GLU A 72 17.98 -4.45 -5.83
CA GLU A 72 18.83 -4.74 -4.66
C GLU A 72 18.86 -6.23 -4.29
N ASP A 73 18.00 -7.04 -4.91
CA ASP A 73 17.88 -8.50 -4.72
C ASP A 73 18.73 -9.32 -5.72
N LEU A 74 19.40 -8.64 -6.67
CA LEU A 74 20.34 -9.17 -7.67
C LEU A 74 21.80 -9.10 -7.20
#